data_AF-A0A2M7PR41-F1
#
_entry.id   AF-A0A2M7PR41-F1
#
_cell.length_a   1.000
_cell.length_b   1.000
_cell.length_c   1.000
_cell.angle_alpha   90.00
_cell.angle_beta   90.00
_cell.angle_gamma   90.00
#
_symmetry.space_group_name_H-M   'P 1'
#
loop_
_entity.id
_entity.type
_entity.pdbx_description
1 polymer ?
#
loop_
_entity_poly.entity_id
_entity_poly.type
_entity_poly.pdbx_seq_one_letter_code
_entity_poly.pdbx_strand_id
1 'polypeptide(L)'
;CTISELRLILGTNNTVVVDGVSHELTTPSGQTSGYKVKMDSQQLIAGGVYYLVLDFNTQKSVHVTGNGKYMLKPVVSGCMETSIGSIAGTISPIEGAYYVEATNATDTSGTYINQTNGQFLIPAVMPGIYQVKFVQNAGHLEKIVPGVVVIVGQTTQMGTIPIE
;
A
#
# COMPACT_ATOMS: atom_id res chain seq x y z
N CYS A 1 0.69 -7.90 10.66
CA CYS A 1 2.11 -7.49 10.82
C CYS A 1 2.13 -6.00 11.16
N THR A 2 3.05 -5.52 11.98
CA THR A 2 3.19 -4.08 12.29
C THR A 2 4.61 -3.62 11.98
N ILE A 3 4.77 -2.43 11.40
CA ILE A 3 6.08 -1.79 11.23
C ILE A 3 6.22 -0.72 12.32
N SER A 4 7.31 -0.77 13.09
CA SER A 4 7.60 0.20 14.16
C SER A 4 8.68 1.21 13.78
N GLU A 5 9.60 0.83 12.88
CA GLU A 5 10.64 1.73 12.36
C GLU A 5 10.88 1.45 10.86
N LEU A 6 11.16 2.52 10.13
CA LEU A 6 11.65 2.47 8.75
C LEU A 6 12.97 3.26 8.66
N ARG A 7 13.88 2.85 7.77
CA ARG A 7 15.14 3.56 7.48
C ARG A 7 15.15 4.01 6.02
N LEU A 8 15.23 5.32 5.82
CA LEU A 8 15.43 5.91 4.49
C LEU A 8 16.91 6.15 4.27
N ILE A 9 17.51 5.48 3.29
CA ILE A 9 18.90 5.75 2.89
C ILE A 9 18.88 6.99 1.99
N LEU A 10 19.51 8.06 2.46
CA LEU A 10 19.57 9.35 1.77
C LEU A 10 20.78 9.39 0.85
N GLY A 11 20.64 10.06 -0.30
CA GLY A 11 21.74 10.31 -1.23
C GLY A 11 22.73 11.37 -0.72
N THR A 12 23.62 11.82 -1.60
CA THR A 12 24.67 12.80 -1.27
C THR A 12 24.22 14.25 -1.37
N ASN A 13 23.18 14.55 -2.14
CA ASN A 13 22.78 15.91 -2.48
C ASN A 13 21.57 16.37 -1.67
N ASN A 14 21.71 16.47 -0.36
CA ASN A 14 20.65 16.96 0.53
C ASN A 14 20.83 18.46 0.78
N THR A 15 19.80 19.26 0.56
CA THR A 15 19.85 20.71 0.74
C THR A 15 18.63 21.26 1.49
N VAL A 16 18.77 22.46 2.03
CA VAL A 16 17.68 23.29 2.57
C VAL A 16 17.75 24.66 1.93
N VAL A 17 16.59 25.24 1.60
CA VAL A 17 16.51 26.59 1.02
C VAL A 17 16.04 27.56 2.09
N VAL A 18 16.81 28.63 2.30
CA VAL A 18 16.49 29.71 3.24
C VAL A 18 16.59 31.02 2.47
N ASP A 19 15.50 31.80 2.47
CA ASP A 19 15.41 33.07 1.74
C ASP A 19 15.83 32.99 0.26
N GLY A 20 15.52 31.85 -0.38
CA GLY A 20 15.85 31.59 -1.79
C GLY A 20 17.28 31.10 -2.04
N VAL A 21 18.13 30.99 -1.01
CA VAL A 21 19.49 30.49 -1.10
C VAL A 21 19.55 29.03 -0.64
N SER A 22 20.17 28.17 -1.46
CA SER A 22 20.36 26.76 -1.14
C SER A 22 21.58 26.57 -0.24
N HIS A 23 21.42 25.80 0.82
CA HIS A 23 22.47 25.42 1.76
C HIS A 23 22.57 23.89 1.86
N GLU A 24 23.78 23.37 2.05
CA GLU A 24 23.96 21.94 2.31
C GLU A 24 23.30 21.52 3.61
N LEU A 25 22.58 20.40 3.57
CA LEU A 25 21.96 19.77 4.73
C LEU A 25 22.80 18.57 5.17
N THR A 26 23.44 18.68 6.33
CA THR A 26 24.20 17.57 6.91
C THR A 26 23.23 16.50 7.40
N THR A 27 23.44 15.24 7.00
CA THR A 27 22.61 14.08 7.39
C THR A 27 23.48 13.05 8.14
N PRO A 28 23.68 13.19 9.48
CA PRO A 28 24.70 12.43 10.22
C PRO A 28 24.62 10.90 10.07
N SER A 29 23.41 10.36 9.93
CA SER A 29 23.17 8.94 9.70
C SER A 29 22.55 8.64 8.34
N GLY A 30 22.24 9.66 7.53
CA GLY A 30 21.39 9.53 6.34
C GLY A 30 21.93 8.52 5.31
N GLN A 31 23.25 8.48 5.13
CA GLN A 31 23.93 7.65 4.13
C GLN A 31 24.40 6.29 4.67
N THR A 32 24.48 6.12 5.99
CA THR A 32 25.04 4.91 6.61
C THR A 32 23.94 4.04 7.21
N SER A 33 23.41 4.44 8.37
CA SER A 33 22.35 3.71 9.06
C SER A 33 20.93 4.14 8.65
N GLY A 34 20.82 5.14 7.78
CA GLY A 34 19.58 5.72 7.29
C GLY A 34 18.98 6.79 8.20
N TYR A 35 18.12 7.62 7.62
CA TYR A 35 17.25 8.51 8.37
C TYR A 35 16.14 7.68 9.02
N LYS A 36 16.06 7.75 10.36
CA LYS A 36 15.09 6.97 11.12
C LYS A 36 13.71 7.62 11.00
N VAL A 37 12.75 6.84 10.50
CA VAL A 37 11.33 7.12 10.61
C VAL A 37 10.76 6.23 11.71
N LYS A 38 10.25 6.85 12.76
CA LYS A 38 9.51 6.15 13.81
C LYS A 38 8.05 6.07 13.37
N MET A 39 7.55 4.84 13.19
CA MET A 39 6.22 4.61 12.66
C MET A 39 5.19 4.59 13.76
N ASP A 40 4.04 5.20 13.52
CA ASP A 40 2.84 4.90 14.28
C ASP A 40 2.45 3.44 14.06
N SER A 41 2.14 2.74 15.15
CA SER A 41 1.85 1.31 15.11
C SER A 41 0.55 1.07 14.35
N GLN A 42 0.67 0.50 13.15
CA GLN A 42 -0.46 0.17 12.31
C GLN A 42 -0.38 -1.28 11.83
N GLN A 43 -1.53 -1.95 11.83
CA GLN A 43 -1.69 -3.26 11.23
C GLN A 43 -1.60 -3.16 9.71
N LEU A 44 -0.63 -3.86 9.12
CA LEU A 44 -0.52 -4.04 7.69
C LEU A 44 -1.26 -5.28 7.23
N ILE A 45 -1.85 -5.17 6.06
CA ILE A 45 -2.67 -6.17 5.39
C ILE A 45 -1.86 -6.72 4.23
N ALA A 46 -1.88 -8.03 4.09
CA ALA A 46 -1.20 -8.71 2.99
C ALA A 46 -1.79 -8.21 1.65
N GLY A 47 -0.91 -7.82 0.72
CA GLY A 47 -1.31 -7.29 -0.58
C GLY A 47 -1.83 -5.84 -0.56
N GLY A 48 -1.79 -5.14 0.58
CA GLY A 48 -2.12 -3.73 0.66
C GLY A 48 -1.03 -2.84 0.04
N VAL A 49 -1.43 -1.74 -0.60
CA VAL A 49 -0.51 -0.66 -0.99
C VAL A 49 -0.70 0.50 -0.01
N TYR A 50 0.42 1.07 0.40
CA TYR A 50 0.49 2.09 1.44
C TYR A 50 1.33 3.27 0.98
N TYR A 51 0.92 4.46 1.38
CA TYR A 51 1.69 5.69 1.30
C TYR A 51 2.41 5.90 2.63
N LEU A 52 3.72 6.05 2.60
CA LEU A 52 4.50 6.49 3.75
C LEU A 52 4.38 8.02 3.87
N VAL A 53 3.73 8.47 4.94
CA VAL A 53 3.62 9.90 5.26
C VAL A 53 4.62 10.23 6.36
N LEU A 54 5.46 11.25 6.12
CA LEU A 54 6.45 11.73 7.09
C LEU A 54 5.97 13.05 7.69
N ASP A 55 5.96 13.15 9.02
CA ASP A 55 5.71 14.42 9.73
C ASP A 55 6.99 15.29 9.68
N PHE A 56 7.32 15.75 8.48
CA PHE A 56 8.51 16.56 8.25
C PHE A 56 8.21 18.05 8.36
N ASN A 57 8.28 18.57 9.59
CA ASN A 57 8.26 20.00 9.84
C ASN A 57 9.69 20.55 9.80
N THR A 58 10.03 21.41 8.83
CA THR A 58 11.38 21.97 8.65
C THR A 58 11.95 22.61 9.91
N GLN A 59 11.15 23.38 10.66
CA GLN A 59 11.57 24.06 11.90
C GLN A 59 11.87 23.07 13.03
N LYS A 60 11.22 21.90 13.05
CA LYS A 60 11.44 20.86 14.07
C LYS A 60 12.50 19.85 13.64
N SER A 61 12.59 19.55 12.36
CA SER A 61 13.41 18.48 11.78
C SER A 61 14.79 18.92 11.32
N VAL A 62 15.00 20.23 11.13
CA VAL A 62 16.32 20.82 10.83
C VAL A 62 16.79 21.63 12.03
N HIS A 63 18.04 21.42 12.43
CA HIS A 63 18.72 22.18 13.47
C HIS A 63 19.84 23.01 12.84
N VAL A 64 19.87 24.31 13.13
CA VAL A 64 21.00 25.19 12.81
C VAL A 64 21.99 25.14 13.96
N THR A 65 23.19 24.64 13.68
CA THR A 65 24.28 24.60 14.67
C THR A 65 24.78 26.01 15.00
N GLY A 66 25.48 26.17 16.13
CA GLY A 66 26.06 27.47 16.52
C GLY A 66 27.02 28.08 15.49
N ASN A 67 27.58 27.27 14.59
CA ASN A 67 28.45 27.70 13.49
C ASN A 67 27.69 27.88 12.15
N GLY A 68 26.36 27.97 12.18
CA GLY A 68 25.52 28.26 11.01
C GLY A 68 25.29 27.09 10.06
N LYS A 69 25.74 25.86 10.37
CA LYS A 69 25.46 24.67 9.54
C LYS A 69 24.05 24.15 9.77
N TYR A 70 23.37 23.75 8.70
CA TYR A 70 22.08 23.07 8.75
C TYR A 70 22.27 21.56 8.89
N MET A 71 21.60 20.97 9.87
CA MET A 71 21.70 19.55 10.17
C MET A 71 20.32 18.93 10.35
N LEU A 72 20.10 17.80 9.71
CA LEU A 72 18.89 16.99 9.91
C LEU A 72 18.94 16.37 11.30
N LYS A 73 17.85 16.48 12.05
CA LYS A 73 17.67 15.68 13.27
C LYS A 73 17.63 14.20 12.92
N PRO A 74 18.00 13.30 13.84
CA PRO A 74 18.17 11.89 13.52
C PRO A 74 16.85 11.11 13.33
N VAL A 75 15.71 11.66 13.79
CA VAL A 75 14.43 10.94 13.84
C VAL A 75 13.29 11.84 13.36
N VAL A 76 12.40 11.29 12.54
CA VAL A 76 11.09 11.85 12.19
C VAL A 76 10.00 10.84 12.51
N SER A 77 8.80 11.32 12.83
CA SER A 77 7.62 10.47 12.95
C SER A 77 6.98 10.25 11.58
N GLY A 78 6.32 9.12 11.39
CA GLY A 78 5.56 8.87 10.18
C GLY A 78 4.44 7.86 10.40
N CYS A 79 3.50 7.81 9.46
CA CYS A 79 2.41 6.85 9.45
C CYS A 79 2.29 6.22 8.05
N MET A 80 1.56 5.11 7.97
CA MET A 80 1.22 4.48 6.71
C MET A 80 -0.24 4.77 6.41
N GLU A 81 -0.54 5.44 5.31
CA GLU A 81 -1.91 5.62 4.85
C GLU A 81 -2.21 4.61 3.76
N THR A 82 -3.43 4.09 3.72
CA THR A 82 -3.92 3.30 2.58
C THR A 82 -5.19 3.95 2.11
N SER A 83 -5.36 4.05 0.79
CA SER A 83 -6.57 4.55 0.16
C SER A 83 -7.36 3.46 -0.52
N ILE A 84 -6.95 2.19 -0.35
CA ILE A 84 -7.47 1.04 -1.09
C ILE A 84 -7.72 -0.14 -0.14
N GLY A 85 -8.60 -1.04 -0.56
CA GLY A 85 -8.83 -2.35 0.05
C GLY A 85 -8.35 -3.48 -0.85
N SER A 86 -8.85 -4.67 -0.58
CA SER A 86 -8.67 -5.85 -1.44
C SER A 86 -9.91 -6.73 -1.42
N ILE A 87 -10.02 -7.62 -2.39
CA ILE A 87 -11.06 -8.66 -2.47
C ILE A 87 -10.36 -10.01 -2.54
N ALA A 88 -10.75 -10.96 -1.70
CA ALA A 88 -10.17 -12.30 -1.69
C ALA A 88 -11.25 -13.37 -1.55
N GLY A 89 -10.93 -14.57 -2.01
CA GLY A 89 -11.81 -15.72 -1.91
C GLY A 89 -11.21 -16.94 -2.58
N THR A 90 -12.05 -17.96 -2.74
CA THR A 90 -11.70 -19.22 -3.41
C THR A 90 -12.85 -19.60 -4.33
N ILE A 91 -12.58 -20.27 -5.45
CA ILE A 91 -13.62 -20.88 -6.30
C ILE A 91 -13.73 -22.38 -6.07
N SER A 92 -14.89 -22.96 -6.39
CA SER A 92 -15.09 -24.41 -6.46
C SER A 92 -16.09 -24.74 -7.57
N PRO A 93 -15.78 -25.68 -8.48
CA PRO A 93 -14.52 -26.42 -8.60
C PRO A 93 -13.36 -25.51 -9.06
N ILE A 94 -12.11 -25.95 -8.87
CA ILE A 94 -10.91 -25.10 -9.11
C ILE A 94 -10.75 -24.78 -10.60
N GLU A 95 -11.17 -25.71 -11.46
CA GLU A 95 -11.21 -25.61 -12.91
C GLU A 95 -12.37 -24.75 -13.42
N GLY A 96 -13.26 -24.23 -12.55
CA GLY A 96 -14.44 -23.48 -12.97
C GLY A 96 -14.12 -22.17 -13.70
N ALA A 97 -13.08 -21.47 -13.26
CA ALA A 97 -12.66 -20.17 -13.81
C ALA A 97 -11.15 -19.97 -13.70
N TYR A 98 -10.60 -19.13 -14.58
CA TYR A 98 -9.16 -18.84 -14.61
C TYR A 98 -8.82 -17.39 -14.20
N TYR A 99 -9.79 -16.48 -14.29
CA TYR A 99 -9.60 -15.07 -13.99
C TYR A 99 -10.82 -14.51 -13.25
N VAL A 100 -10.58 -13.58 -12.34
CA VAL A 100 -11.63 -12.85 -11.61
C VAL A 100 -11.41 -11.37 -11.75
N GLU A 101 -12.50 -10.65 -12.00
CA GLU A 101 -12.52 -9.20 -12.21
C GLU A 101 -13.56 -8.57 -11.29
N ALA A 102 -13.19 -7.49 -10.62
CA ALA A 102 -14.07 -6.62 -9.87
C ALA A 102 -14.21 -5.30 -10.63
N THR A 103 -15.45 -4.97 -11.00
CA THR A 103 -15.75 -3.75 -11.75
C THR A 103 -16.81 -2.90 -11.02
N ASN A 104 -16.59 -1.60 -10.96
CA ASN A 104 -17.58 -0.59 -10.58
C ASN A 104 -17.64 0.52 -11.65
N ALA A 105 -18.27 1.66 -11.35
CA ALA A 105 -18.43 2.75 -12.32
C ALA A 105 -17.13 3.46 -12.73
N THR A 106 -16.09 3.42 -11.90
CA THR A 106 -14.85 4.20 -12.05
C THR A 106 -13.58 3.37 -11.99
N ASP A 107 -13.69 2.08 -11.65
CA ASP A 107 -12.57 1.19 -11.38
C ASP A 107 -12.86 -0.23 -11.86
N THR A 108 -11.83 -0.85 -12.44
CA THR A 108 -11.80 -2.25 -12.84
C THR A 108 -10.46 -2.81 -12.42
N SER A 109 -10.50 -3.86 -11.60
CA SER A 109 -9.32 -4.55 -11.09
C SER A 109 -9.53 -6.05 -11.16
N GLY A 110 -8.48 -6.83 -11.43
CA GLY A 110 -8.63 -8.28 -11.52
C GLY A 110 -7.33 -9.03 -11.31
N THR A 111 -7.44 -10.35 -11.21
CA THR A 111 -6.31 -11.25 -10.97
C THR A 111 -6.57 -12.64 -11.56
N TYR A 112 -5.51 -13.39 -11.81
CA TYR A 112 -5.62 -14.80 -12.14
C TYR A 112 -5.89 -15.64 -10.90
N ILE A 113 -6.75 -16.65 -11.05
CA ILE A 113 -7.09 -17.58 -9.98
C ILE A 113 -6.00 -18.65 -9.92
N ASN A 114 -5.53 -18.96 -8.71
CA ASN A 114 -4.56 -20.02 -8.48
C ASN A 114 -5.18 -21.38 -8.83
N GLN A 115 -4.75 -21.97 -9.94
CA GLN A 115 -5.29 -23.23 -10.47
C GLN A 115 -4.90 -24.48 -9.67
N THR A 116 -4.11 -24.34 -8.60
CA THR A 116 -3.79 -25.45 -7.69
C THR A 116 -4.74 -25.52 -6.49
N ASN A 117 -5.31 -24.39 -6.07
CA ASN A 117 -6.12 -24.32 -4.85
C ASN A 117 -7.40 -23.46 -4.97
N GLY A 118 -7.67 -22.88 -6.14
CA GLY A 118 -8.84 -22.05 -6.43
C GLY A 118 -8.80 -20.65 -5.82
N GLN A 119 -7.73 -20.26 -5.12
CA GLN A 119 -7.67 -18.98 -4.40
C GLN A 119 -7.43 -17.81 -5.35
N PHE A 120 -8.01 -16.66 -5.01
CA PHE A 120 -7.75 -15.39 -5.67
C PHE A 120 -7.60 -14.25 -4.66
N LEU A 121 -6.78 -13.26 -5.03
CA LEU A 121 -6.62 -12.00 -4.32
C LEU A 121 -6.52 -10.89 -5.36
N ILE A 122 -7.51 -10.01 -5.40
CA ILE A 122 -7.46 -8.75 -6.13
C ILE A 122 -6.93 -7.70 -5.15
N PRO A 123 -5.63 -7.36 -5.19
CA PRO A 123 -5.08 -6.32 -4.34
C PRO A 123 -5.48 -4.95 -4.86
N ALA A 124 -5.29 -3.93 -4.02
CA ALA A 124 -5.31 -2.53 -4.42
C ALA A 124 -6.61 -2.01 -5.07
N VAL A 125 -7.76 -2.47 -4.58
CA VAL A 125 -9.07 -2.08 -5.09
C VAL A 125 -9.55 -0.80 -4.39
N MET A 126 -10.03 0.20 -5.14
CA MET A 126 -10.56 1.41 -4.50
C MET A 126 -11.79 1.07 -3.63
N PRO A 127 -12.06 1.85 -2.57
CA PRO A 127 -13.24 1.66 -1.76
C PRO A 127 -14.50 1.92 -2.59
N GLY A 128 -15.48 1.04 -2.50
CA GLY A 128 -16.67 1.12 -3.33
C GLY A 128 -17.46 -0.17 -3.33
N ILE A 129 -18.51 -0.21 -4.14
CA ILE A 129 -19.35 -1.39 -4.33
C ILE A 129 -19.08 -1.93 -5.73
N TYR A 130 -18.65 -3.18 -5.80
CA TYR A 130 -18.20 -3.83 -7.03
C TYR A 130 -19.15 -4.95 -7.45
N GLN A 131 -19.19 -5.19 -8.74
CA GLN A 131 -19.64 -6.44 -9.33
C GLN A 131 -18.40 -7.30 -9.61
N VAL A 132 -18.35 -8.49 -9.03
CA VAL A 132 -17.24 -9.43 -9.23
C VAL A 132 -17.65 -10.50 -10.23
N LYS A 133 -16.97 -10.53 -11.37
CA LYS A 133 -17.19 -11.47 -12.47
C LYS A 133 -16.05 -12.48 -12.54
N PHE A 134 -16.40 -13.75 -12.68
CA PHE A 134 -15.45 -14.83 -12.90
C PHE A 134 -15.48 -15.22 -14.36
N VAL A 135 -14.33 -15.15 -15.02
CA VAL A 135 -14.17 -15.59 -16.41
C VAL A 135 -13.99 -17.10 -16.42
N GLN A 136 -15.03 -17.76 -16.88
CA GLN A 136 -15.19 -19.20 -16.83
C GLN A 136 -14.28 -19.94 -17.82
N ASN A 137 -13.88 -21.17 -17.44
CA ASN A 137 -13.27 -22.11 -18.38
C ASN A 137 -14.36 -22.78 -19.24
N ALA A 138 -13.94 -23.44 -20.32
CA ALA A 138 -14.87 -24.15 -21.20
C ALA A 138 -15.65 -25.24 -20.43
N GLY A 139 -16.98 -25.25 -20.60
CA GLY A 139 -17.88 -26.20 -19.92
C GLY A 139 -18.52 -25.65 -18.64
N HIS A 140 -18.14 -24.45 -18.21
CA HIS A 140 -18.72 -23.78 -17.05
C HIS A 140 -19.58 -22.56 -17.44
N LEU A 141 -20.45 -22.14 -16.52
CA LEU A 141 -21.28 -20.96 -16.66
C LEU A 141 -20.56 -19.71 -16.14
N GLU A 142 -20.90 -18.57 -16.74
CA GLU A 142 -20.47 -17.27 -16.23
C GLU A 142 -21.02 -17.08 -14.81
N LYS A 143 -20.16 -16.63 -13.89
CA LYS A 143 -20.55 -16.29 -12.52
C LYS A 143 -20.32 -14.80 -12.25
N ILE A 144 -21.37 -14.13 -11.80
CA ILE A 144 -21.32 -12.72 -11.39
C ILE A 144 -21.87 -12.59 -9.98
N VAL A 145 -21.13 -11.91 -9.11
CA VAL A 145 -21.50 -11.62 -7.72
C VAL A 145 -21.60 -10.09 -7.56
N PRO A 146 -22.82 -9.52 -7.52
CA PRO A 146 -23.01 -8.09 -7.31
C PRO A 146 -22.87 -7.71 -5.83
N GLY A 147 -22.65 -6.43 -5.56
CA GLY A 147 -22.76 -5.87 -4.21
C GLY A 147 -21.57 -6.16 -3.29
N VAL A 148 -20.40 -6.47 -3.84
CA VAL A 148 -19.19 -6.72 -3.04
C VAL A 148 -18.65 -5.38 -2.56
N VAL A 149 -18.71 -5.14 -1.24
CA VAL A 149 -18.31 -3.87 -0.62
C VAL A 149 -16.83 -3.90 -0.28
N VAL A 150 -16.05 -2.99 -0.84
CA VAL A 150 -14.63 -2.78 -0.52
C VAL A 150 -14.49 -1.59 0.42
N ILE A 151 -13.82 -1.81 1.54
CA ILE A 151 -13.53 -0.79 2.56
C ILE A 151 -12.03 -0.51 2.56
N VAL A 152 -11.65 0.77 2.73
CA VAL A 152 -10.25 1.20 2.87
C VAL A 152 -9.55 0.35 3.92
N GLY A 153 -8.38 -0.20 3.57
CA GLY A 153 -7.58 -0.95 4.53
C GLY A 153 -8.32 -2.18 5.08
N GLN A 154 -9.14 -2.84 4.27
CA GLN A 154 -9.70 -4.15 4.60
C GLN A 154 -9.61 -5.10 3.40
N THR A 155 -9.53 -6.39 3.70
CA THR A 155 -9.73 -7.45 2.72
C THR A 155 -11.17 -7.94 2.82
N THR A 156 -11.94 -7.73 1.76
CA THR A 156 -13.29 -8.24 1.62
C THR A 156 -13.21 -9.72 1.30
N GLN A 157 -13.59 -10.56 2.27
CA GLN A 157 -13.59 -12.01 2.11
C GLN A 157 -14.90 -12.47 1.49
N MET A 158 -14.84 -12.98 0.25
CA MET A 158 -15.99 -13.52 -0.48
C MET A 158 -16.30 -14.98 -0.14
N GLY A 159 -15.41 -15.66 0.61
CA GLY A 159 -15.55 -17.08 0.92
C GLY A 159 -15.31 -17.95 -0.32
N THR A 160 -15.99 -19.11 -0.36
CA THR A 160 -15.93 -20.03 -1.50
C THR A 160 -17.08 -19.74 -2.46
N ILE A 161 -16.75 -19.45 -3.71
CA ILE A 161 -17.71 -19.16 -4.77
C ILE A 161 -17.93 -20.42 -5.61
N PRO A 162 -19.16 -20.96 -5.66
CA PRO A 162 -19.49 -22.06 -6.55
C PRO A 162 -19.57 -21.57 -8.00
N ILE A 163 -18.82 -22.23 -8.87
CA ILE A 163 -18.88 -22.08 -10.32
C ILE A 163 -19.60 -23.31 -10.87
N GLU A 164 -20.68 -23.08 -11.60
CA GLU A 164 -21.51 -24.15 -12.18
C GLU A 164 -20.97 -24.60 -13.53
#